data_AF-G5HR47-F1
#
_entry.id   AF-G5HR47-F1
#
_cell.length_a   1.000
_cell.length_b   1.000
_cell.length_c   1.000
_cell.angle_alpha   90.00
_cell.angle_beta   90.00
_cell.angle_gamma   90.00
#
_symmetry.space_group_name_H-M   'P 1'
#
loop_
_entity.id
_entity.type
_entity.pdbx_description
1 polymer ?
#
loop_
_entity_poly.entity_id
_entity_poly.type
_entity_poly.pdbx_seq_one_letter_code
_entity_poly.pdbx_strand_id
1 'polypeptide(L)' 'MKSTDSVIVSWDFSHGKDAGVLIVGRQQKGRVEIINAYQGEEAKEIYQKLVFPKSKKINYSEEKTT' A
#
# COMPACT_ATOMS: atom_id res chain seq x y z
N MET A 1 13.50 -20.92 -13.90
CA MET A 1 12.77 -19.67 -13.60
C MET A 1 12.96 -19.39 -12.13
N LYS A 2 13.57 -18.26 -11.72
CA LYS A 2 13.61 -17.91 -10.30
C LYS A 2 12.18 -17.62 -9.86
N SER A 3 11.64 -18.45 -8.97
CA SER A 3 10.26 -18.43 -8.50
C SER A 3 10.06 -17.54 -7.28
N THR A 4 11.12 -16.86 -6.83
CA THR A 4 11.10 -15.99 -5.67
C THR A 4 11.56 -14.59 -6.05
N ASP A 5 10.74 -13.61 -5.70
CA ASP A 5 10.97 -12.19 -5.87
C ASP A 5 10.47 -11.46 -4.62
N SER A 6 10.89 -10.23 -4.41
CA SER A 6 10.45 -9.43 -3.27
C SER A 6 10.24 -7.99 -3.69
N VAL A 7 9.17 -7.41 -3.17
CA VAL A 7 8.81 -6.02 -3.37
C VAL A 7 8.73 -5.32 -2.02
N ILE A 8 9.04 -4.03 -2.04
CA ILE A 8 8.90 -3.11 -0.92
C ILE A 8 7.73 -2.18 -1.28
N VAL A 9 6.86 -1.92 -0.32
CA VAL A 9 5.68 -1.08 -0.52
C VAL A 9 5.76 0.12 0.42
N SER A 10 5.59 1.32 -0.12
CA SER A 10 5.48 2.58 0.62
C SER A 10 4.10 3.19 0.39
N TRP A 11 3.55 3.89 1.38
CA TRP A 11 2.24 4.54 1.26
C TRP A 11 2.19 5.88 1.99
N ASP A 12 1.32 6.77 1.52
CA ASP A 12 0.95 8.01 2.20
C ASP A 12 -0.55 8.24 2.01
N PHE A 13 -1.29 8.34 3.12
CA PHE A 13 -2.74 8.61 3.16
C PHE A 13 -3.09 9.88 3.92
N SER A 14 -2.09 10.72 4.25
CA SER A 14 -2.26 11.92 5.08
C SER A 14 -3.15 12.99 4.44
N HIS A 15 -3.27 13.00 3.11
CA HIS A 15 -4.01 14.00 2.34
C HIS A 15 -5.46 13.59 2.00
N GLY A 16 -5.99 12.54 2.66
CA GLY A 16 -7.35 12.06 2.47
C GLY A 16 -7.48 10.93 1.45
N LYS A 17 -8.70 10.36 1.34
CA LYS A 17 -8.97 9.12 0.61
C LYS A 17 -8.60 9.19 -0.87
N ASP A 18 -8.81 10.34 -1.51
CA ASP A 18 -8.66 10.50 -2.96
C ASP A 18 -7.23 10.88 -3.38
N ALA A 19 -6.41 11.36 -2.43
CA ALA A 19 -5.01 11.74 -2.64
C ALA A 19 -4.01 10.70 -2.08
N GLY A 20 -4.52 9.61 -1.51
CA GLY A 20 -3.70 8.52 -1.00
C GLY A 20 -2.83 7.89 -2.08
N VAL A 21 -1.58 7.57 -1.80
CA VAL A 21 -0.66 6.92 -2.75
C VAL A 21 -0.05 5.66 -2.15
N LEU A 22 0.17 4.64 -2.99
CA LEU A 22 0.89 3.42 -2.66
C LEU A 22 1.90 3.12 -3.77
N ILE A 23 3.18 3.12 -3.45
CA ILE A 23 4.29 2.93 -4.39
C ILE A 23 4.88 1.54 -4.17
N VAL A 24 5.04 0.78 -5.24
CA VAL A 24 5.66 -0.54 -5.23
C VAL A 24 7.06 -0.44 -5.83
N GLY A 25 8.06 -0.75 -5.00
CA GLY A 25 9.45 -0.80 -5.37
C GLY A 25 9.98 -2.23 -5.42
N ARG A 26 10.86 -2.52 -6.37
CA ARG A 26 11.63 -3.76 -6.41
C ARG A 26 13.08 -3.46 -6.04
N GLN A 27 13.59 -4.13 -5.01
CA GLN A 27 14.99 -3.95 -4.63
C GLN A 27 15.90 -4.85 -5.47
N GLN A 28 16.83 -4.24 -6.20
CA GLN A 28 17.86 -4.94 -6.96
C GLN A 28 19.22 -4.31 -6.68
N LYS A 29 20.20 -5.11 -6.26
CA LYS A 29 21.59 -4.69 -6.05
C LYS A 29 21.71 -3.43 -5.16
N GLY A 30 20.91 -3.37 -4.10
CA GLY A 30 20.90 -2.24 -3.16
C GLY A 30 20.18 -0.98 -3.65
N ARG A 31 19.59 -0.98 -4.84
CA ARG A 31 18.73 0.10 -5.37
C ARG A 31 17.28 -0.34 -5.39
N VAL A 32 16.37 0.61 -5.20
CA VAL A 32 14.93 0.37 -5.34
C VAL A 32 14.47 0.99 -6.66
N GLU A 33 13.94 0.16 -7.53
CA GLU A 33 13.29 0.59 -8.76
C GLU A 33 11.78 0.66 -8.52
N ILE A 34 11.15 1.81 -8.78
CA ILE A 34 9.69 1.93 -8.72
C ILE A 34 9.10 1.21 -9.93
N ILE A 35 8.32 0.17 -9.67
CA ILE A 35 7.71 -0.65 -10.71
C ILE A 35 6.19 -0.45 -10.82
N ASN A 36 5.57 0.14 -9.79
CA ASN A 36 4.16 0.52 -9.85
C ASN A 36 3.82 1.64 -8.85
N ALA A 37 2.72 2.34 -9.11
CA ALA A 37 2.11 3.29 -8.19
C ALA A 37 0.58 3.23 -8.32
N TYR A 38 -0.10 3.21 -7.18
CA TYR A 38 -1.55 3.25 -7.05
C TYR A 38 -1.96 4.51 -6.31
N GLN A 39 -3.18 4.97 -6.55
CA GLN A 39 -3.70 6.17 -5.92
C GLN A 39 -5.16 6.02 -5.47
N GLY A 40 -5.59 6.92 -4.59
CA GLY A 40 -6.96 7.02 -4.14
C GLY A 40 -7.46 5.78 -3.39
N GLU A 41 -8.69 5.38 -3.69
CA GLU A 41 -9.34 4.22 -3.07
C GLU A 41 -8.60 2.91 -3.31
N GLU A 42 -8.06 2.71 -4.53
CA GLU A 42 -7.33 1.50 -4.89
C GLU A 42 -6.09 1.32 -4.01
N ALA A 43 -5.32 2.39 -3.78
CA ALA A 43 -4.17 2.36 -2.89
C ALA A 43 -4.55 1.94 -1.47
N LYS A 44 -5.69 2.43 -0.97
CA LYS A 44 -6.20 2.10 0.37
C LYS A 44 -6.64 0.64 0.47
N GLU A 45 -7.33 0.11 -0.54
CA GLU A 45 -7.75 -1.29 -0.56
C GLU A 45 -6.56 -2.26 -0.58
N ILE A 46 -5.53 -1.95 -1.37
CA ILE A 46 -4.30 -2.75 -1.44
C ILE A 46 -3.59 -2.70 -0.08
N TYR A 47 -3.41 -1.52 0.50
CA TYR A 47 -2.83 -1.36 1.83
C TYR A 47 -3.56 -2.23 2.86
N GLN A 48 -4.90 -2.23 2.85
CA GLN A 48 -5.69 -3.04 3.77
C GLN A 48 -5.42 -4.54 3.62
N LYS A 49 -5.33 -5.03 2.37
CA LYS A 49 -5.04 -6.44 2.07
C LYS A 49 -3.62 -6.85 2.48
N LEU A 50 -2.67 -5.92 2.48
CA LEU A 50 -1.27 -6.18 2.83
C LEU A 50 -1.00 -6.11 4.34
N VAL A 51 -1.63 -5.18 5.06
CA VAL A 51 -1.32 -4.90 6.47
C VAL A 51 -2.25 -5.61 7.43
N PHE A 52 -3.52 -5.82 7.08
CA PHE A 52 -4.49 -6.44 7.97
C PHE A 52 -4.77 -7.90 7.60
N PRO A 53 -4.77 -8.83 8.58
CA PRO A 53 -5.19 -10.20 8.37
C PRO A 53 -6.66 -10.26 7.94
N LYS A 54 -7.00 -11.19 7.05
CA LYS A 54 -8.39 -11.40 6.55
C LYS A 54 -9.44 -11.62 7.65
N SER A 55 -9.03 -11.99 8.86
CA SER A 55 -9.90 -12.22 10.01
C SER A 55 -10.29 -10.94 10.78
N LYS A 56 -9.62 -9.80 10.57
CA LYS A 56 -10.00 -8.51 11.15
C LYS A 56 -10.62 -7.62 10.08
N LYS A 57 -11.95 -7.68 9.93
CA LYS A 57 -12.69 -6.61 9.23
C LYS A 57 -12.71 -5.38 10.14
N ILE A 58 -11.83 -4.43 9.89
CA ILE A 58 -11.86 -3.13 10.58
C ILE A 58 -12.70 -2.19 9.72
N ASN A 59 -13.86 -1.77 10.25
CA ASN A 59 -14.69 -0.73 9.64
C ASN A 59 -14.05 0.63 9.93
N TYR A 60 -13.36 1.20 8.95
CA TYR A 60 -12.59 2.44 9.09
C TYR A 60 -13.45 3.72 8.94
N SER A 61 -14.72 3.66 9.32
CA SER A 61 -15.64 4.80 9.29
C SER A 61 -15.50 5.74 10.51
N GLU A 62 -14.62 5.44 11.48
CA GLU A 62 -14.56 6.17 12.77
C GLU A 62 -13.26 6.93 13.05
N GLU A 63 -12.35 7.15 12.10
CA GLU A 63 -11.21 8.08 12.26
C GLU A 63 -11.35 9.34 11.40
N LYS A 64 -12.54 9.96 11.48
CA LYS A 64 -12.74 11.36 11.06
C LYS A 64 -13.62 12.09 12.06
N THR A 65 -13.11 12.42 13.25
CA THR A 65 -13.35 13.72 13.89
C THR A 65 -12.44 13.93 15.11
N THR A 66 -11.72 15.05 15.09
CA THR A 66 -11.00 15.72 16.19
C THR A 66 -9.53 15.36 16.38
#